data_AF-A0A1Q5R7B9-F1
#
_entry.id   AF-A0A1Q5R7B9-F1
#
_cell.length_a   1.000
_cell.length_b   1.000
_cell.length_c   1.000
_cell.angle_alpha   90.00
_cell.angle_beta   90.00
_cell.angle_gamma   90.00
#
_symmetry.space_group_name_H-M   'P 1'
#
loop_
_entity.id
_entity.type
_entity.pdbx_description
1 polymer ?
#
loop_
_entity_poly.entity_id
_entity_poly.type
_entity_poly.pdbx_seq_one_letter_code
_entity_poly.pdbx_strand_id
1 'polypeptide(L)'
;MLVMSVALGLLWSPVSRAGVLSESDRKQAESLKPLFSNLMTDLVETAKRSDVPNGDIVCVNSTIRELLQISDELASYEYLITMEKDLTDVGDDNSLRGVVKFAVDKTNVILTGERKRLVQLSEQCNKNPVGFGKAQEALRVIDATTGILNSIRDRL
;
A
#
# COMPACT_ATOMS: atom_id res chain seq x y z
N MET A 1 39.82 55.18 14.58
CA MET A 1 38.50 55.19 13.92
C MET A 1 38.11 53.75 13.64
N LEU A 2 37.06 53.27 14.32
CA LEU A 2 36.48 51.93 14.16
C LEU A 2 35.61 51.91 12.89
N VAL A 3 35.79 50.90 12.03
CA VAL A 3 34.75 50.50 11.08
C VAL A 3 34.52 49.00 11.26
N MET A 4 33.47 48.69 12.03
CA MET A 4 32.88 47.36 12.15
C MET A 4 31.97 47.15 10.93
N SER A 5 32.41 46.32 9.98
CA SER A 5 31.55 45.85 8.90
C SER A 5 30.76 44.65 9.41
N VAL A 6 29.48 44.88 9.71
CA VAL A 6 28.49 43.84 10.02
C VAL A 6 28.17 43.09 8.72
N ALA A 7 28.68 41.87 8.59
CA ALA A 7 28.21 40.91 7.60
C ALA A 7 26.85 40.36 8.09
N LEU A 8 25.77 40.94 7.58
CA LEU A 8 24.41 40.48 7.84
C LEU A 8 24.21 39.14 7.10
N GLY A 9 24.18 38.05 7.86
CA GLY A 9 23.90 36.72 7.35
C GLY A 9 22.49 36.64 6.77
N LEU A 10 22.40 36.48 5.46
CA LEU A 10 21.23 35.91 4.80
C LEU A 10 21.27 34.39 5.03
N LEU A 11 20.80 33.97 6.21
CA LEU A 11 20.30 32.62 6.39
C LEU A 11 19.04 32.49 5.53
N TRP A 12 19.22 32.10 4.27
CA TRP A 12 18.14 31.46 3.53
C TRP A 12 17.86 30.12 4.22
N SER A 13 16.89 30.12 5.13
CA SER A 13 16.21 28.89 5.49
C SER A 13 15.59 28.36 4.20
N PRO A 14 16.01 27.19 3.67
CA PRO A 14 15.19 26.53 2.68
C PRO A 14 13.89 26.21 3.41
N VAL A 15 12.81 26.91 3.04
CA VAL A 15 11.46 26.49 3.38
C VAL A 15 11.27 25.17 2.62
N SER A 16 11.72 24.07 3.23
CA SER A 16 11.27 22.75 2.86
C SER A 16 9.78 22.75 3.15
N ARG A 17 8.96 22.97 2.11
CA ARG A 17 7.54 22.67 2.17
C ARG A 17 7.44 21.21 2.59
N ALA A 18 7.01 20.99 3.82
CA ALA A 18 6.72 19.66 4.30
C ALA A 18 5.53 19.16 3.49
N GLY A 19 5.73 18.07 2.74
CA GLY A 19 4.63 17.40 2.05
C GLY A 19 3.52 17.03 3.03
N VAL A 20 2.34 16.73 2.49
CA VAL A 20 1.18 16.30 3.27
C VAL A 20 1.48 15.00 4.02
N LEU A 21 2.28 14.13 3.40
CA LEU A 21 2.75 12.90 4.00
C LEU A 21 4.13 13.11 4.64
N SER A 22 4.31 12.57 5.84
CA SER A 22 5.65 12.49 6.42
C SER A 22 6.53 11.53 5.62
N GLU A 23 7.86 11.69 5.74
CA GLU A 23 8.82 10.74 5.15
C GLU A 23 8.57 9.29 5.62
N SER A 24 8.13 9.12 6.87
CA SER A 24 7.73 7.81 7.40
C SER A 24 6.47 7.25 6.73
N ASP A 25 5.47 8.10 6.43
CA ASP A 25 4.25 7.67 5.74
C ASP A 25 4.57 7.20 4.33
N ARG A 26 5.40 7.95 3.61
CA ARG A 26 5.88 7.57 2.28
C ARG A 26 6.64 6.26 2.31
N LYS A 27 7.58 6.07 3.23
CA LYS A 27 8.30 4.80 3.37
C LYS A 27 7.38 3.62 3.67
N GLN A 28 6.36 3.82 4.51
CA GLN A 28 5.37 2.78 4.79
C GLN A 28 4.54 2.45 3.55
N ALA A 29 4.06 3.45 2.81
CA ALA A 29 3.33 3.23 1.56
C ALA A 29 4.20 2.55 0.48
N GLU A 30 5.45 2.98 0.32
CA GLU A 30 6.43 2.38 -0.60
C GLU A 30 6.74 0.92 -0.25
N SER A 31 6.67 0.54 1.03
CA SER A 31 6.87 -0.84 1.49
C SER A 31 5.75 -1.81 1.08
N LEU A 32 4.58 -1.30 0.67
CA LEU A 32 3.45 -2.13 0.25
C LEU A 32 3.73 -2.88 -1.06
N LYS A 33 4.44 -2.23 -1.99
CA LYS A 33 4.77 -2.80 -3.30
C LYS A 33 5.60 -4.09 -3.21
N PRO A 34 6.74 -4.13 -2.50
CA PRO A 34 7.48 -5.37 -2.33
C PRO A 34 6.70 -6.42 -1.52
N LEU A 35 5.86 -6.02 -0.56
CA LEU A 35 5.00 -6.97 0.17
C LEU A 35 4.05 -7.72 -0.77
N PHE A 36 3.34 -6.99 -1.63
CA PHE A 36 2.42 -7.59 -2.60
C PHE A 36 3.16 -8.39 -3.66
N SER A 37 4.27 -7.88 -4.18
CA SER A 37 5.07 -8.58 -5.19
C SER A 37 5.62 -9.91 -4.66
N ASN A 38 6.10 -9.95 -3.42
CA ASN A 38 6.61 -11.18 -2.81
C ASN A 38 5.50 -12.21 -2.63
N LEU A 39 4.32 -11.80 -2.17
CA LEU A 39 3.14 -12.67 -2.08
C LEU A 39 2.77 -13.25 -3.45
N MET A 40 2.65 -12.42 -4.48
CA MET A 40 2.26 -12.88 -5.82
C MET A 40 3.29 -13.85 -6.41
N THR A 41 4.58 -13.59 -6.23
CA THR A 41 5.66 -14.51 -6.65
C THR A 41 5.51 -15.85 -5.96
N ASP A 42 5.39 -15.87 -4.64
CA ASP A 42 5.30 -17.09 -3.85
C ASP A 42 4.02 -17.91 -4.18
N LEU A 43 2.88 -17.24 -4.42
CA LEU A 43 1.65 -17.90 -4.87
C LEU A 43 1.85 -18.56 -6.24
N VAL A 44 2.44 -17.84 -7.19
CA VAL A 44 2.71 -18.36 -8.54
C VAL A 44 3.70 -19.52 -8.52
N GLU A 45 4.74 -19.42 -7.69
CA GLU A 45 5.70 -20.51 -7.48
C GLU A 45 5.00 -21.74 -6.87
N THR A 46 4.16 -21.54 -5.87
CA THR A 46 3.38 -22.61 -5.24
C THR A 46 2.46 -23.31 -6.24
N ALA A 47 1.78 -22.55 -7.12
CA ALA A 47 0.89 -23.11 -8.14
C ALA A 47 1.63 -23.94 -9.22
N LYS A 48 2.93 -23.72 -9.40
CA LYS A 48 3.77 -24.44 -10.39
C LYS A 48 4.43 -25.70 -9.84
N ARG A 49 4.39 -25.90 -8.52
CA ARG A 49 5.03 -27.03 -7.85
C ARG A 49 4.29 -28.34 -8.16
N SER A 50 5.03 -29.34 -8.64
CA SER A 50 4.47 -30.66 -8.96
C SER A 50 4.19 -31.52 -7.73
N ASP A 51 4.75 -31.17 -6.57
CA ASP A 51 4.55 -31.86 -5.30
C ASP A 51 3.33 -31.36 -4.50
N VAL A 52 2.65 -30.31 -5.00
CA VAL A 52 1.45 -29.76 -4.37
C VAL A 52 0.20 -30.48 -4.90
N PRO A 53 -0.72 -30.96 -4.02
CA PRO A 53 -1.94 -31.61 -4.45
C PRO A 53 -2.81 -30.70 -5.34
N ASN A 54 -3.53 -31.29 -6.30
CA ASN A 54 -4.34 -30.51 -7.23
C ASN A 54 -5.42 -29.64 -6.54
N GLY A 55 -6.00 -30.10 -5.43
CA GLY A 55 -6.95 -29.30 -4.64
C GLY A 55 -6.33 -28.03 -4.06
N ASP A 56 -5.09 -28.12 -3.60
CA ASP A 56 -4.30 -26.96 -3.15
C ASP A 56 -3.98 -26.02 -4.31
N ILE A 57 -3.58 -26.54 -5.48
CA ILE A 57 -3.30 -25.73 -6.68
C ILE A 57 -4.55 -24.93 -7.10
N VAL A 58 -5.74 -25.54 -7.07
CA VAL A 58 -7.00 -24.83 -7.36
C VAL A 58 -7.22 -23.68 -6.38
N CYS A 59 -7.01 -23.91 -5.09
CA CYS A 59 -7.13 -22.88 -4.05
C CYS A 59 -6.12 -21.73 -4.21
N VAL A 60 -4.87 -22.05 -4.53
CA VAL A 60 -3.83 -21.05 -4.79
C VAL A 60 -4.17 -20.22 -6.03
N ASN A 61 -4.62 -20.86 -7.12
CA ASN A 61 -5.02 -20.14 -8.34
C ASN A 61 -6.24 -19.24 -8.12
N SER A 62 -7.21 -19.65 -7.29
CA SER A 62 -8.31 -18.78 -6.90
C SER A 62 -7.82 -17.57 -6.09
N THR A 63 -6.85 -17.77 -5.19
CA THR A 63 -6.24 -16.68 -4.41
C THR A 63 -5.53 -15.68 -5.32
N ILE A 64 -4.75 -16.17 -6.29
CA ILE A 64 -4.09 -15.35 -7.31
C ILE A 64 -5.12 -14.50 -8.07
N ARG A 65 -6.26 -15.09 -8.45
CA ARG A 65 -7.29 -14.39 -9.22
C ARG A 65 -7.94 -13.25 -8.44
N GLU A 66 -8.32 -13.48 -7.19
CA GLU A 66 -8.89 -12.44 -6.32
C GLU A 66 -7.90 -11.27 -6.15
N LEU A 67 -6.63 -11.58 -5.88
CA LEU A 67 -5.58 -10.56 -5.72
C LEU A 67 -5.26 -9.78 -7.01
N LEU A 68 -5.33 -10.42 -8.19
CA LEU A 68 -5.15 -9.71 -9.45
C LEU A 68 -6.31 -8.76 -9.71
N GLN A 69 -7.54 -9.20 -9.46
CA GLN A 69 -8.73 -8.37 -9.67
C GLN A 69 -8.67 -7.07 -8.86
N ILE A 70 -8.20 -7.13 -7.61
CA ILE A 70 -8.09 -5.93 -6.78
C ILE A 70 -6.85 -5.10 -7.07
N SER A 71 -5.74 -5.69 -7.54
CA SER A 71 -4.55 -4.92 -7.92
C SER A 71 -4.86 -3.86 -8.97
N ASP A 72 -5.73 -4.18 -9.93
CA ASP A 72 -6.16 -3.23 -10.96
C ASP A 72 -7.00 -2.08 -10.37
N GLU A 73 -7.88 -2.38 -9.40
CA GLU A 73 -8.68 -1.37 -8.71
C GLU A 73 -7.80 -0.43 -7.86
N LEU A 74 -6.79 -0.98 -7.17
CA LEU A 74 -5.91 -0.22 -6.30
C LEU A 74 -4.92 0.69 -7.04
N ALA A 75 -4.47 0.29 -8.24
CA ALA A 75 -3.53 1.08 -9.06
C ALA A 75 -4.05 2.50 -9.36
N SER A 76 -5.37 2.66 -9.50
CA SER A 76 -6.00 3.97 -9.72
C SER A 76 -5.84 4.93 -8.54
N TYR A 77 -5.77 4.40 -7.31
CA TYR A 77 -5.63 5.20 -6.09
C TYR A 77 -4.17 5.36 -5.66
N GLU A 78 -3.30 4.40 -5.99
CA GLU A 78 -1.85 4.56 -5.85
C GLU A 78 -1.39 5.81 -6.61
N TYR A 79 -1.88 6.00 -7.84
CA TYR A 79 -1.60 7.20 -8.63
C TYR A 79 -1.93 8.48 -7.85
N LEU A 80 -3.12 8.58 -7.24
CA LEU A 80 -3.54 9.75 -6.47
C LEU A 80 -2.67 10.01 -5.23
N ILE A 81 -2.14 8.96 -4.59
CA ILE A 81 -1.21 9.11 -3.46
C ILE A 81 0.17 9.57 -3.97
N THR A 82 0.65 9.01 -5.08
CA THR A 82 1.95 9.38 -5.67
C THR A 82 1.97 10.77 -6.29
N MET A 83 0.81 11.29 -6.74
CA MET A 83 0.68 12.67 -7.23
C MET A 83 1.03 13.72 -6.17
N GLU A 84 0.90 13.41 -4.87
CA GLU A 84 1.38 14.30 -3.80
C GLU A 84 2.87 14.61 -3.98
N LYS A 85 3.69 13.58 -4.25
CA LYS A 85 5.13 13.69 -4.47
C LYS A 85 5.50 14.53 -5.70
N ASP A 86 4.59 14.63 -6.67
CA ASP A 86 4.82 15.37 -7.92
C ASP A 86 4.21 16.79 -7.89
N LEU A 87 3.27 17.04 -6.97
CA LEU A 87 2.54 18.31 -6.83
C LEU A 87 2.97 19.15 -5.63
N THR A 88 3.91 18.70 -4.79
CA THR A 88 4.49 19.48 -3.68
C THR A 88 5.03 20.86 -4.10
N ASP A 89 5.25 21.09 -5.39
CA ASP A 89 5.75 22.36 -5.94
C ASP A 89 4.66 23.35 -6.40
N VAL A 90 3.38 22.93 -6.50
CA VAL A 90 2.36 23.68 -7.28
C VAL A 90 1.03 23.95 -6.53
N GLY A 91 0.74 23.32 -5.38
CA GLY A 91 -0.59 23.35 -4.75
C GLY A 91 -0.69 23.84 -3.29
N ASP A 92 -1.92 24.01 -2.80
CA ASP A 92 -2.28 24.21 -1.38
C ASP A 92 -2.32 22.87 -0.65
N ASP A 93 -1.58 22.76 0.46
CA ASP A 93 -1.43 21.54 1.27
C ASP A 93 -2.79 20.99 1.76
N ASN A 94 -3.81 21.84 1.96
CA ASN A 94 -5.14 21.38 2.37
C ASN A 94 -5.87 20.61 1.26
N SER A 95 -5.71 21.04 0.01
CA SER A 95 -6.30 20.36 -1.14
C SER A 95 -5.61 19.03 -1.40
N LEU A 96 -4.27 18.98 -1.28
CA LEU A 96 -3.50 17.74 -1.37
C LEU A 96 -3.85 16.76 -0.25
N ARG A 97 -4.02 17.24 0.99
CA ARG A 97 -4.51 16.44 2.12
C ARG A 97 -5.88 15.82 1.86
N GLY A 98 -6.80 16.59 1.26
CA GLY A 98 -8.11 16.09 0.83
C GLY A 98 -8.02 14.97 -0.20
N VAL A 99 -7.15 15.10 -1.21
CA VAL A 99 -6.95 14.09 -2.26
C VAL A 99 -6.34 12.81 -1.69
N VAL A 100 -5.27 12.92 -0.88
CA VAL A 100 -4.62 11.76 -0.25
C VAL A 100 -5.60 11.04 0.67
N LYS A 101 -6.34 11.79 1.51
CA LYS A 101 -7.36 11.20 2.38
C LYS A 101 -8.45 10.50 1.57
N PHE A 102 -8.93 11.10 0.50
CA PHE A 102 -9.91 10.47 -0.39
C PHE A 102 -9.38 9.16 -0.99
N ALA A 103 -8.14 9.17 -1.50
CA ALA A 103 -7.52 7.99 -2.07
C ALA A 103 -7.43 6.86 -1.03
N VAL A 104 -6.88 7.16 0.15
CA VAL A 104 -6.77 6.21 1.26
C VAL A 104 -8.14 5.66 1.69
N ASP A 105 -9.16 6.53 1.80
CA ASP A 105 -10.52 6.12 2.17
C ASP A 105 -11.12 5.13 1.17
N LYS A 106 -10.90 5.35 -0.13
CA LYS A 106 -11.39 4.47 -1.19
C LYS A 106 -10.62 3.16 -1.25
N THR A 107 -9.30 3.22 -1.15
CA THR A 107 -8.43 2.03 -1.05
C THR A 107 -8.86 1.13 0.11
N ASN A 108 -9.13 1.69 1.29
CA ASN A 108 -9.59 0.92 2.46
C ASN A 108 -10.96 0.25 2.26
N VAL A 109 -11.89 0.88 1.55
CA VAL A 109 -13.19 0.26 1.21
C VAL A 109 -12.98 -0.95 0.30
N ILE A 110 -12.11 -0.84 -0.70
CA ILE A 110 -11.78 -1.94 -1.62
C ILE A 110 -11.11 -3.09 -0.85
N LEU A 111 -10.10 -2.79 -0.02
CA LEU A 111 -9.40 -3.78 0.80
C LEU A 111 -10.34 -4.50 1.78
N THR A 112 -11.32 -3.80 2.34
CA THR A 112 -12.34 -4.42 3.21
C THR A 112 -13.19 -5.44 2.44
N GLY A 113 -13.59 -5.09 1.21
CA GLY A 113 -14.31 -6.01 0.33
C GLY A 113 -13.48 -7.23 -0.03
N GLU A 114 -12.21 -7.03 -0.35
CA GLU A 114 -11.27 -8.10 -0.69
C GLU A 114 -11.04 -9.04 0.47
N ARG A 115 -10.78 -8.48 1.66
CA ARG A 115 -10.61 -9.27 2.88
C ARG A 115 -11.78 -10.22 3.10
N LYS A 116 -13.02 -9.75 2.88
CA LYS A 116 -14.22 -10.60 3.01
C LYS A 116 -14.22 -11.75 2.00
N ARG A 117 -13.86 -11.49 0.73
CA ARG A 117 -13.78 -12.54 -0.30
C ARG A 117 -12.68 -13.56 0.01
N LEU A 118 -11.51 -13.10 0.43
CA LEU A 118 -10.40 -13.98 0.82
C LEU A 118 -10.71 -14.83 2.06
N VAL A 119 -11.45 -14.32 3.04
CA VAL A 119 -11.95 -15.14 4.17
C VAL A 119 -12.83 -16.26 3.65
N GLN A 120 -13.81 -15.95 2.79
CA GLN A 120 -14.70 -16.96 2.21
C GLN A 120 -13.93 -18.00 1.38
N LEU A 121 -12.95 -17.56 0.59
CA LEU A 121 -12.08 -18.46 -0.16
C LEU A 121 -11.25 -19.34 0.76
N SER A 122 -10.68 -18.77 1.82
CA SER A 122 -9.91 -19.53 2.82
C SER A 122 -10.77 -20.61 3.47
N GLU A 123 -12.01 -20.29 3.84
CA GLU A 123 -12.96 -21.25 4.39
C GLU A 123 -13.28 -22.39 3.41
N GLN A 124 -13.46 -22.09 2.12
CA GLN A 124 -13.65 -23.10 1.08
C GLN A 124 -12.41 -24.00 0.89
N CYS A 125 -11.24 -23.45 1.15
CA CYS A 125 -9.96 -24.14 1.03
C CYS A 125 -9.52 -24.89 2.28
N ASN A 126 -10.32 -24.93 3.36
CA ASN A 126 -9.94 -25.49 4.65
C ASN A 126 -9.46 -26.97 4.63
N LYS A 127 -9.87 -27.76 3.63
CA LYS A 127 -9.44 -29.16 3.42
C LYS A 127 -8.15 -29.29 2.61
N ASN A 128 -7.63 -28.19 2.08
CA ASN A 128 -6.43 -28.11 1.26
C ASN A 128 -5.37 -27.28 2.04
N PRO A 129 -4.49 -27.92 2.84
CA PRO A 129 -3.67 -27.21 3.82
C PRO A 129 -2.73 -26.16 3.23
N VAL A 130 -2.15 -26.43 2.06
CA VAL A 130 -1.24 -25.50 1.37
C VAL A 130 -2.03 -24.32 0.81
N GLY A 131 -3.13 -24.60 0.11
CA GLY A 131 -4.02 -23.57 -0.44
C GLY A 131 -4.64 -22.69 0.65
N PHE A 132 -5.09 -23.30 1.75
CA PHE A 132 -5.55 -22.59 2.94
C PHE A 132 -4.46 -21.68 3.52
N GLY A 133 -3.25 -22.21 3.71
CA GLY A 133 -2.11 -21.45 4.22
C GLY A 133 -1.79 -20.23 3.36
N LYS A 134 -1.84 -20.38 2.05
CA LYS A 134 -1.62 -19.29 1.08
C LYS A 134 -2.74 -18.25 1.06
N ALA A 135 -4.00 -18.68 1.17
CA ALA A 135 -5.12 -17.75 1.35
C ALA A 135 -5.00 -16.94 2.67
N GLN A 136 -4.54 -17.58 3.75
CA GLN A 136 -4.26 -16.91 5.02
C GLN A 136 -3.08 -15.95 4.94
N GLU A 137 -2.04 -16.28 4.17
CA GLU A 137 -0.92 -15.39 3.91
C GLU A 137 -1.37 -14.13 3.15
N ALA A 138 -2.19 -14.30 2.11
CA ALA A 138 -2.82 -13.18 1.41
C ALA A 138 -3.65 -12.28 2.33
N LEU A 139 -4.46 -12.87 3.22
CA LEU A 139 -5.23 -12.12 4.23
C LEU A 139 -4.33 -11.25 5.12
N ARG A 140 -3.17 -11.77 5.57
CA ARG A 140 -2.23 -11.00 6.39
C ARG A 140 -1.65 -9.80 5.63
N VAL A 141 -1.38 -9.94 4.33
CA VAL A 141 -0.89 -8.82 3.51
C VAL A 141 -1.98 -7.76 3.35
N ILE A 142 -3.25 -8.16 3.15
CA ILE A 142 -4.38 -7.22 3.11
C ILE A 142 -4.58 -6.50 4.44
N ASP A 143 -4.50 -7.22 5.55
CA ASP A 143 -4.62 -6.64 6.91
C ASP A 143 -3.47 -5.66 7.20
N ALA A 144 -2.23 -6.02 6.83
CA ALA A 144 -1.06 -5.14 6.97
C ALA A 144 -1.18 -3.87 6.12
N THR A 145 -1.63 -4.02 4.87
CA THR A 145 -1.86 -2.90 3.94
C THR A 145 -2.92 -1.95 4.49
N THR A 146 -4.05 -2.50 4.96
CA THR A 146 -5.13 -1.73 5.59
C THR A 146 -4.63 -0.99 6.84
N GLY A 147 -3.80 -1.65 7.65
CA GLY A 147 -3.18 -1.05 8.84
C GLY A 147 -2.29 0.15 8.51
N ILE A 148 -1.43 0.03 7.49
CA ILE A 148 -0.57 1.13 7.02
C ILE A 148 -1.43 2.31 6.53
N LEU A 149 -2.46 2.03 5.73
CA LEU A 149 -3.33 3.05 5.17
C LEU A 149 -4.15 3.78 6.25
N ASN A 150 -4.69 3.05 7.22
CA ASN A 150 -5.37 3.67 8.37
C ASN A 150 -4.43 4.53 9.20
N SER A 151 -3.21 4.06 9.44
CA SER A 151 -2.17 4.81 10.12
C SER A 151 -1.90 6.15 9.41
N ILE A 152 -1.77 6.14 8.08
CA ILE A 152 -1.61 7.35 7.27
C ILE A 152 -2.86 8.24 7.39
N ARG A 153 -4.06 7.68 7.22
CA ARG A 153 -5.34 8.40 7.32
C ARG A 153 -5.49 9.16 8.63
N ASP A 154 -5.11 8.56 9.76
CA ASP A 154 -5.28 9.16 11.09
C ASP A 154 -4.36 10.37 11.34
N ARG A 155 -3.32 10.54 10.51
CA ARG A 155 -2.39 11.69 10.55
C ARG A 155 -2.76 12.80 9.54
N LEU A 156 -3.64 12.48 8.59
CA LEU A 156 -4.24 13.42 7.63
C LEU A 156 -5.43 14.16 8.25
#